data_AF-A0A7Z0A9D4-F1
#
_entry.id   AF-A0A7Z0A9D4-F1
#
_cell.length_a   1.000
_cell.length_b   1.000
_cell.length_c   1.000
_cell.angle_alpha   90.00
_cell.angle_beta   90.00
_cell.angle_gamma   90.00
#
_symmetry.space_group_name_H-M   'P 1'
#
loop_
_entity.id
_entity.type
_entity.pdbx_description
1 polymer ?
#
loop_
_entity_poly.entity_id
_entity_poly.type
_entity_poly.pdbx_seq_one_letter_code
_entity_poly.pdbx_strand_id
1 'polypeptide(L)'
;MSHDERVLVTLRGLADQLFNPGSKSSSWDEALIRVRDFAGFQRLAYDYRVGETWDWFKRSDFFENDSSEYNELKRLAFEPGLGSWISLKIHLFPDRDPYAEFIRDEEIMFGGVLDHPAKAGSIYRELVAYPRTAENIPSWMREKITEAGEEVPVFDSETSEIIIGENRYPFTEPGL
;
A
#
# COMPACT_ATOMS: atom_id res chain seq x y z
N MET A 1 -8.01 -15.41 14.76
CA MET A 1 -8.53 -14.54 13.70
C MET A 1 -7.67 -14.78 12.47
N SER A 2 -8.27 -15.11 11.33
CA SER A 2 -7.55 -15.31 10.06
C SER A 2 -7.00 -13.97 9.51
N HIS A 3 -6.13 -14.04 8.50
CA HIS A 3 -5.64 -12.86 7.79
C HIS A 3 -6.80 -12.04 7.20
N ASP A 4 -7.71 -12.69 6.47
CA ASP A 4 -8.88 -12.04 5.84
C ASP A 4 -9.79 -11.38 6.88
N GLU A 5 -9.98 -12.02 8.04
CA GLU A 5 -10.76 -11.45 9.14
C GLU A 5 -10.12 -10.18 9.70
N ARG A 6 -8.78 -10.12 9.82
CA ARG A 6 -8.07 -8.92 10.30
C ARG A 6 -8.20 -7.77 9.30
N VAL A 7 -8.05 -8.05 8.01
CA VAL A 7 -8.26 -7.04 6.95
C VAL A 7 -9.68 -6.49 7.05
N LEU A 8 -10.68 -7.37 7.08
CA LEU A 8 -12.09 -6.96 7.15
C LEU A 8 -12.41 -6.13 8.40
N VAL A 9 -11.83 -6.48 9.57
CA VAL A 9 -11.98 -5.69 10.81
C VAL A 9 -11.42 -4.29 10.64
N THR A 10 -10.22 -4.14 10.06
CA THR A 10 -9.62 -2.82 9.79
C THR A 10 -10.50 -2.00 8.84
N LEU A 11 -11.01 -2.61 7.77
CA LEU A 11 -11.85 -1.93 6.80
C LEU A 11 -13.21 -1.52 7.38
N ARG A 12 -13.84 -2.36 8.21
CA ARG A 12 -15.08 -2.01 8.91
C ARG A 12 -14.87 -0.87 9.88
N GLY A 13 -13.75 -0.82 10.59
CA GLY A 13 -13.40 0.30 11.46
C GLY A 13 -13.34 1.64 10.71
N LEU A 14 -12.85 1.64 9.47
CA LEU A 14 -12.89 2.84 8.61
C LEU A 14 -14.30 3.19 8.14
N ALA A 15 -15.09 2.19 7.74
CA ALA A 15 -16.47 2.40 7.33
C ALA A 15 -17.33 2.96 8.48
N ASP A 16 -17.19 2.41 9.69
CA ASP A 16 -17.94 2.84 10.89
C ASP A 16 -17.60 4.28 11.28
N GLN A 17 -16.31 4.66 11.22
CA GLN A 17 -15.89 6.04 11.43
C GLN A 17 -16.51 6.97 10.40
N LEU A 18 -16.46 6.58 9.13
CA LEU A 18 -16.93 7.41 8.03
C LEU A 18 -18.45 7.57 8.06
N PHE A 19 -19.20 6.48 8.06
CA PHE A 19 -20.67 6.45 7.88
C PHE A 19 -21.47 6.49 9.20
N ASN A 20 -20.88 7.01 10.28
CA ASN A 20 -21.57 7.10 11.56
C ASN A 20 -22.89 7.92 11.44
N PRO A 21 -23.93 7.59 12.23
CA PRO A 21 -25.19 8.33 12.22
C PRO A 21 -24.97 9.82 12.55
N GLY A 22 -25.39 10.70 11.65
CA GLY A 22 -25.22 12.16 11.78
C GLY A 22 -23.97 12.72 11.09
N SER A 23 -23.12 11.86 10.53
CA SER A 23 -22.02 12.27 9.65
C SER A 23 -22.53 12.88 8.34
N LYS A 24 -21.75 13.80 7.76
CA LYS A 24 -22.00 14.38 6.42
C LYS A 24 -21.95 13.34 5.29
N SER A 25 -21.35 12.18 5.54
CA SER A 25 -21.24 11.07 4.60
C SER A 25 -22.42 10.10 4.63
N SER A 26 -23.41 10.31 5.51
CA SER A 26 -24.55 9.41 5.68
C SER A 26 -25.42 9.23 4.42
N SER A 27 -25.32 10.14 3.45
CA SER A 27 -26.00 10.05 2.15
C SER A 27 -25.11 9.57 1.00
N TRP A 28 -23.88 9.16 1.28
CA TRP A 28 -22.97 8.67 0.24
C TRP A 28 -23.24 7.20 -0.05
N ASP A 29 -23.14 6.81 -1.31
CA ASP A 29 -23.26 5.41 -1.71
C ASP A 29 -21.95 4.64 -1.49
N GLU A 30 -20.82 5.35 -1.60
CA GLU A 30 -19.49 4.75 -1.57
C GLU A 30 -18.44 5.81 -1.22
N ALA A 31 -17.41 5.38 -0.49
CA ALA A 31 -16.16 6.10 -0.40
C ALA A 31 -15.01 5.25 -0.92
N LEU A 32 -14.16 5.86 -1.72
CA LEU A 32 -12.96 5.26 -2.28
C LEU A 32 -11.74 5.98 -1.72
N ILE A 33 -10.92 5.23 -0.99
CA ILE A 33 -9.63 5.70 -0.49
C ILE A 33 -8.54 5.07 -1.36
N ARG A 34 -7.69 5.92 -1.95
CA ARG A 34 -6.51 5.47 -2.70
C ARG A 34 -5.26 5.79 -1.90
N VAL A 35 -4.51 4.76 -1.56
CA VAL A 35 -3.25 4.86 -0.83
C VAL A 35 -2.14 4.44 -1.75
N ARG A 36 -1.09 5.26 -1.86
CA ARG A 36 0.20 4.85 -2.39
C ARG A 36 1.18 4.93 -1.24
N ASP A 37 1.80 3.82 -0.90
CA ASP A 37 2.77 3.75 0.18
C ASP A 37 3.97 2.97 -0.30
N PHE A 38 5.07 3.67 -0.52
CA PHE A 38 6.25 3.08 -1.12
C PHE A 38 7.49 3.83 -0.68
N ALA A 39 8.44 3.09 -0.10
CA ALA A 39 9.77 3.59 0.23
C ALA A 39 9.78 4.86 1.09
N GLY A 40 8.84 4.96 2.04
CA GLY A 40 8.69 6.11 2.93
C GLY A 40 7.95 7.31 2.32
N PHE A 41 7.44 7.18 1.10
CA PHE A 41 6.49 8.12 0.52
C PHE A 41 5.07 7.58 0.67
N GLN A 42 4.18 8.39 1.23
CA GLN A 42 2.77 8.08 1.30
C GLN A 42 1.96 9.18 0.61
N ARG A 43 1.03 8.79 -0.27
CA ARG A 43 0.04 9.69 -0.86
C ARG A 43 -1.34 9.09 -0.72
N LEU A 44 -2.28 9.94 -0.31
CA LEU A 44 -3.65 9.58 -0.04
C LEU A 44 -4.57 10.42 -0.90
N ALA A 45 -5.59 9.79 -1.47
CA ALA A 45 -6.73 10.45 -2.11
C ALA A 45 -8.02 9.85 -1.56
N TYR A 46 -9.02 10.71 -1.43
CA TYR A 46 -10.29 10.43 -0.75
C TYR A 46 -11.41 10.94 -1.63
N ASP A 47 -12.15 10.00 -2.21
CA ASP A 47 -13.24 10.27 -3.12
C ASP A 47 -14.52 9.64 -2.57
N TYR A 48 -15.66 10.23 -2.87
CA TYR A 48 -16.98 9.68 -2.52
C TYR A 48 -17.93 9.75 -3.72
N ARG A 49 -18.93 8.89 -3.70
CA ARG A 49 -19.96 8.82 -4.74
C ARG A 49 -21.35 9.02 -4.16
N VAL A 50 -22.18 9.81 -4.87
CA VAL A 50 -23.63 9.93 -4.67
C VAL A 50 -24.30 9.81 -6.03
N GLY A 51 -25.11 8.77 -6.24
CA GLY A 51 -25.64 8.36 -7.53
C GLY A 51 -24.50 8.09 -8.52
N GLU A 52 -24.46 8.88 -9.59
CA GLU A 52 -23.43 8.80 -10.64
C GLU A 52 -22.29 9.81 -10.46
N THR A 53 -22.40 10.69 -9.47
CA THR A 53 -21.44 11.80 -9.27
C THR A 53 -20.35 11.39 -8.30
N TRP A 54 -19.10 11.61 -8.69
CA TRP A 54 -17.92 11.52 -7.84
C TRP A 54 -17.45 12.91 -7.42
N ASP A 55 -17.04 13.03 -6.17
CA ASP A 55 -16.40 14.23 -5.63
C ASP A 55 -15.39 13.81 -4.55
N TRP A 56 -14.63 14.76 -4.01
CA TRP A 56 -13.55 14.48 -3.06
C TRP A 56 -13.88 15.00 -1.67
N PHE A 57 -13.23 14.42 -0.66
CA PHE A 57 -13.35 14.88 0.71
C PHE A 57 -11.98 14.98 1.39
N LYS A 58 -11.89 15.71 2.49
CA LYS A 58 -10.64 15.77 3.26
C LYS A 58 -10.64 14.67 4.30
N ARG A 59 -9.51 13.97 4.43
CA ARG A 59 -9.29 13.01 5.53
C ARG A 59 -9.71 13.59 6.88
N SER A 60 -9.24 14.81 7.16
CA SER A 60 -9.45 15.50 8.44
C SER A 60 -10.91 15.79 8.78
N ASP A 61 -11.82 15.63 7.82
CA ASP A 61 -13.25 15.79 8.07
C ASP A 61 -13.86 14.55 8.76
N PHE A 62 -13.21 13.39 8.67
CA PHE A 62 -13.77 12.10 9.12
C PHE A 62 -12.80 11.19 9.90
N PHE A 63 -11.49 11.31 9.68
CA PHE A 63 -10.50 10.43 10.28
C PHE A 63 -9.47 11.20 11.10
N GLU A 64 -8.93 10.52 12.10
CA GLU A 64 -7.78 11.04 12.86
C GLU A 64 -6.54 11.16 11.97
N ASN A 65 -5.58 12.01 12.37
CA ASN A 65 -4.36 12.27 11.59
C ASN A 65 -3.29 11.17 11.70
N ASP A 66 -3.57 10.05 12.36
CA ASP A 66 -2.71 8.86 12.31
C ASP A 66 -3.09 8.00 11.09
N SER A 67 -2.10 7.38 10.43
CA SER A 67 -2.27 6.51 9.26
C SER A 67 -2.03 5.03 9.59
N SER A 68 -2.20 4.66 10.87
CA SER A 68 -1.94 3.33 11.40
C SER A 68 -2.74 2.22 10.73
N GLU A 69 -3.94 2.51 10.21
CA GLU A 69 -4.74 1.55 9.45
C GLU A 69 -4.04 1.10 8.16
N TYR A 70 -3.34 2.01 7.45
CA TYR A 70 -2.70 1.69 6.19
C TYR A 70 -1.40 0.93 6.44
N ASN A 71 -0.68 1.29 7.51
CA ASN A 71 0.47 0.51 7.96
C ASN A 71 0.08 -0.91 8.35
N GLU A 72 -1.07 -1.09 9.03
CA GLU A 72 -1.59 -2.41 9.33
C GLU A 72 -1.97 -3.17 8.06
N LEU A 73 -2.67 -2.54 7.11
CA LEU A 73 -2.99 -3.18 5.83
C LEU A 73 -1.74 -3.52 5.00
N LYS A 74 -0.68 -2.72 5.08
CA LYS A 74 0.64 -2.98 4.47
C LYS A 74 1.31 -4.21 5.09
N ARG A 75 1.29 -4.31 6.43
CA ARG A 75 1.79 -5.48 7.15
C ARG A 75 0.98 -6.73 6.85
N LEU A 76 -0.35 -6.63 6.88
CA LEU A 76 -1.22 -7.78 6.63
C LEU A 76 -0.97 -8.35 5.24
N ALA A 77 -0.92 -7.51 4.22
CA ALA A 77 -0.75 -7.94 2.83
C ALA A 77 0.69 -8.32 2.44
N PHE A 78 1.64 -8.23 3.37
CA PHE A 78 3.01 -8.63 3.12
C PHE A 78 3.12 -10.15 3.10
N GLU A 79 3.73 -10.66 2.04
CA GLU A 79 4.09 -12.06 1.90
C GLU A 79 5.56 -12.15 1.45
N PRO A 80 6.46 -12.86 2.16
CA PRO A 80 7.84 -13.02 1.74
C PRO A 80 7.95 -13.55 0.31
N GLY A 81 8.73 -12.87 -0.53
CA GLY A 81 8.89 -13.22 -1.94
C GLY A 81 7.86 -12.59 -2.88
N LEU A 82 6.68 -12.19 -2.40
CA LEU A 82 5.74 -11.32 -3.14
C LEU A 82 5.91 -9.85 -2.77
N GLY A 83 6.42 -9.57 -1.58
CA GLY A 83 6.45 -8.24 -0.98
C GLY A 83 5.05 -7.80 -0.54
N SER A 84 4.94 -6.51 -0.20
CA SER A 84 3.65 -5.88 0.10
C SER A 84 3.14 -5.06 -1.09
N TRP A 85 1.91 -4.54 -0.98
CA TRP A 85 1.32 -3.68 -2.01
C TRP A 85 2.07 -2.35 -2.16
N ILE A 86 2.10 -1.82 -3.36
CA ILE A 86 2.64 -0.49 -3.70
C ILE A 86 1.52 0.55 -3.65
N SER A 87 0.36 0.14 -4.14
CA SER A 87 -0.87 0.92 -4.13
C SER A 87 -2.02 0.09 -3.58
N LEU A 88 -2.94 0.75 -2.91
CA LEU A 88 -4.10 0.16 -2.26
C LEU A 88 -5.33 1.00 -2.61
N LYS A 89 -6.40 0.33 -3.03
CA LYS A 89 -7.73 0.94 -3.14
C LYS A 89 -8.64 0.33 -2.09
N ILE A 90 -9.28 1.16 -1.30
CA ILE A 90 -10.25 0.74 -0.29
C ILE A 90 -11.61 1.24 -0.70
N HIS A 91 -12.56 0.32 -0.81
CA HIS A 91 -13.95 0.61 -1.09
C HIS A 91 -14.76 0.44 0.19
N LEU A 92 -15.38 1.53 0.63
CA LEU A 92 -16.22 1.58 1.83
C LEU A 92 -17.67 1.87 1.42
N PHE A 93 -18.60 1.16 2.04
CA PHE A 93 -20.03 1.29 1.77
C PHE A 93 -20.82 1.43 3.07
N PRO A 94 -21.96 2.14 3.09
CA PRO A 94 -22.81 2.24 4.27
C PRO A 94 -23.65 0.98 4.53
N ASP A 95 -23.91 0.16 3.50
CA ASP A 95 -24.93 -0.89 3.51
C ASP A 95 -24.41 -2.30 3.18
N ARG A 96 -23.11 -2.44 2.91
CA ARG A 96 -22.46 -3.72 2.60
C ARG A 96 -21.02 -3.77 3.06
N ASP A 97 -20.44 -4.96 3.04
CA ASP A 97 -19.07 -5.16 3.49
C ASP A 97 -18.07 -4.38 2.61
N PRO A 98 -17.08 -3.71 3.25
CA PRO A 98 -16.00 -3.04 2.54
C PRO A 98 -14.99 -4.07 1.99
N TYR A 99 -14.21 -3.66 1.00
CA TYR A 99 -13.11 -4.48 0.47
C TYR A 99 -11.91 -3.64 0.05
N ALA A 100 -10.77 -4.30 -0.14
CA ALA A 100 -9.51 -3.69 -0.53
C ALA A 100 -8.90 -4.39 -1.76
N GLU A 101 -8.33 -3.60 -2.67
CA GLU A 101 -7.48 -4.07 -3.77
C GLU A 101 -6.02 -3.77 -3.46
N PHE A 102 -5.20 -4.82 -3.32
CA PHE A 102 -3.77 -4.73 -3.03
C PHE A 102 -2.95 -4.84 -4.33
N ILE A 103 -2.43 -3.72 -4.82
CA ILE A 103 -1.76 -3.61 -6.12
C ILE A 103 -0.25 -3.63 -5.90
N ARG A 104 0.45 -4.60 -6.48
CA ARG A 104 1.88 -4.87 -6.18
C ARG A 104 2.86 -4.44 -7.27
N ASP A 105 2.38 -3.94 -8.39
CA ASP A 105 3.19 -3.72 -9.61
C ASP A 105 3.02 -2.32 -10.24
N GLU A 106 2.04 -1.52 -9.79
CA GLU A 106 1.82 -0.17 -10.28
C GLU A 106 3.11 0.67 -10.19
N GLU A 107 3.59 1.19 -11.33
CA GLU A 107 4.69 2.15 -11.33
C GLU A 107 4.20 3.48 -10.75
N ILE A 108 4.85 3.94 -9.68
CA ILE A 108 4.46 5.18 -9.04
C ILE A 108 5.03 6.37 -9.80
N MET A 109 4.12 7.16 -10.36
CA MET A 109 4.37 8.55 -10.77
C MET A 109 4.00 9.46 -9.60
N PHE A 110 4.98 10.11 -8.96
CA PHE A 110 4.70 11.11 -7.92
C PHE A 110 4.17 12.40 -8.58
N GLY A 111 2.86 12.48 -8.77
CA GLY A 111 2.20 13.61 -9.46
C GLY A 111 2.54 15.00 -8.90
N GLY A 112 3.00 15.94 -9.75
CA GLY A 112 3.26 17.37 -9.47
C GLY A 112 3.84 18.13 -10.69
N VAL A 113 4.30 19.38 -10.54
CA VAL A 113 4.99 20.14 -11.64
C VAL A 113 6.29 19.44 -12.10
N LEU A 114 6.83 18.56 -11.25
CA LEU A 114 7.93 17.69 -11.57
C LEU A 114 7.55 16.28 -11.11
N ASP A 115 6.95 15.51 -12.00
CA ASP A 115 6.81 14.07 -11.81
C ASP A 115 8.20 13.49 -11.58
N HIS A 116 8.47 13.05 -10.35
CA HIS A 116 9.73 12.38 -10.06
C HIS A 116 9.45 10.89 -9.86
N PRO A 117 10.11 10.00 -10.61
CA PRO A 117 10.04 8.58 -10.31
C PRO A 117 10.67 8.30 -8.94
N ALA A 118 10.30 7.18 -8.32
CA ALA A 118 10.98 6.70 -7.13
C ALA A 118 12.50 6.58 -7.38
N LYS A 119 13.30 7.16 -6.47
CA LYS A 119 14.76 7.08 -6.56
C LYS A 119 15.22 5.64 -6.29
N ALA A 120 16.30 5.20 -6.94
CA ALA A 120 16.87 3.87 -6.76
C ALA A 120 17.04 3.46 -5.29
N GLY A 121 17.64 4.34 -4.46
CA GLY A 121 17.82 4.06 -3.04
C GLY A 121 16.52 3.92 -2.23
N SER A 122 15.41 4.52 -2.69
CA SER A 122 14.08 4.31 -2.11
C SER A 122 13.55 2.91 -2.46
N ILE A 123 13.64 2.53 -3.73
CA ILE A 123 13.24 1.20 -4.21
C ILE A 123 14.05 0.11 -3.51
N TYR A 124 15.35 0.33 -3.36
CA TYR A 124 16.24 -0.56 -2.61
C TYR A 124 15.74 -0.78 -1.17
N ARG A 125 15.40 0.29 -0.44
CA ARG A 125 14.86 0.17 0.93
C ARG A 125 13.52 -0.57 0.97
N GLU A 126 12.65 -0.36 -0.02
CA GLU A 126 11.40 -1.11 -0.12
C GLU A 126 11.67 -2.61 -0.30
N LEU A 127 12.56 -2.99 -1.22
CA LEU A 127 12.90 -4.39 -1.49
C LEU A 127 13.66 -5.06 -0.32
N VAL A 128 14.30 -4.29 0.56
CA VAL A 128 14.87 -4.83 1.80
C VAL A 128 13.78 -5.03 2.86
N ALA A 129 12.84 -4.09 2.99
CA ALA A 129 11.77 -4.16 3.99
C ALA A 129 10.67 -5.17 3.65
N TYR A 130 10.31 -5.26 2.36
CA TYR A 130 9.27 -6.12 1.81
C TYR A 130 9.86 -6.94 0.65
N PRO A 131 10.71 -7.93 0.95
CA PRO A 131 11.52 -8.61 -0.04
C PRO A 131 10.70 -9.43 -1.03
N ARG A 132 11.16 -9.42 -2.28
CA ARG A 132 10.49 -10.03 -3.44
C ARG A 132 11.45 -10.96 -4.17
N THR A 133 10.95 -12.07 -4.68
CA THR A 133 11.73 -12.93 -5.58
C THR A 133 11.98 -12.23 -6.90
N ALA A 134 12.95 -12.72 -7.68
CA ALA A 134 13.29 -12.12 -8.95
C ALA A 134 12.08 -12.01 -9.89
N GLU A 135 11.17 -12.99 -9.87
CA GLU A 135 9.96 -12.99 -10.72
C GLU A 135 8.92 -11.95 -10.28
N ASN A 136 8.90 -11.59 -9.00
CA ASN A 136 7.89 -10.71 -8.40
C ASN A 136 8.35 -9.25 -8.25
N ILE A 137 9.60 -8.95 -8.61
CA ILE A 137 10.09 -7.56 -8.70
C ILE A 137 9.57 -6.94 -10.01
N PRO A 138 8.75 -5.87 -9.95
CA PRO A 138 8.31 -5.16 -11.15
C PRO A 138 9.49 -4.65 -11.97
N SER A 139 9.39 -4.69 -13.30
CA SER A 139 10.49 -4.34 -14.20
C SER A 139 11.05 -2.94 -13.94
N TRP A 140 10.17 -1.96 -13.72
CA TRP A 140 10.55 -0.58 -13.44
C TRP A 140 11.41 -0.42 -12.18
N MET A 141 11.24 -1.29 -11.17
CA MET A 141 12.08 -1.26 -9.97
C MET A 141 13.49 -1.72 -10.29
N ARG A 142 13.58 -2.84 -11.01
CA ARG A 142 14.85 -3.43 -11.46
C ARG A 142 15.61 -2.43 -12.32
N GLU A 143 14.96 -1.88 -13.34
CA GLU A 143 15.53 -0.90 -14.26
C GLU A 143 16.10 0.29 -13.50
N LYS A 144 15.32 0.96 -12.65
CA LYS A 144 15.79 2.14 -11.90
C LYS A 144 16.95 1.86 -10.95
N ILE A 145 17.01 0.67 -10.33
CA ILE A 145 18.16 0.28 -9.49
C ILE A 145 19.40 0.05 -10.37
N THR A 146 19.25 -0.72 -11.46
CA THR A 146 20.37 -1.02 -12.36
C THR A 146 20.91 0.21 -13.08
N GLU A 147 20.04 1.15 -13.48
CA GLU A 147 20.43 2.44 -14.08
C GLU A 147 21.23 3.31 -13.10
N ALA A 148 21.02 3.15 -11.80
CA ALA A 148 21.80 3.81 -10.76
C ALA A 148 23.14 3.10 -10.47
N GLY A 149 23.44 1.99 -11.14
CA GLY A 149 24.65 1.19 -10.94
C GLY A 149 24.64 0.37 -9.65
N GLU A 150 23.46 0.12 -9.08
CA GLU A 150 23.27 -0.63 -7.84
C GLU A 150 22.83 -2.07 -8.12
N GLU A 151 23.10 -2.97 -7.18
CA GLU A 151 22.62 -4.35 -7.22
C GLU A 151 21.19 -4.45 -6.68
N VAL A 152 20.34 -5.21 -7.35
CA VAL A 152 18.92 -5.37 -6.98
C VAL A 152 18.80 -6.35 -5.82
N PRO A 153 18.21 -5.97 -4.68
CA PRO A 153 17.92 -6.91 -3.61
C PRO A 153 16.87 -7.93 -4.08
N VAL A 154 17.21 -9.21 -4.00
CA VAL A 154 16.34 -10.33 -4.39
C VAL A 154 16.14 -11.26 -3.22
N PHE A 155 14.90 -11.65 -2.96
CA PHE A 155 14.57 -12.69 -1.99
C PHE A 155 14.82 -14.08 -2.56
N ASP A 156 15.60 -14.87 -1.84
CA ASP A 156 15.78 -16.30 -2.07
C ASP A 156 14.81 -17.05 -1.15
N SER A 157 13.73 -17.58 -1.71
CA SER A 157 12.71 -18.31 -0.94
C SER A 157 13.21 -19.65 -0.39
N GLU A 158 14.27 -20.23 -0.97
CA GLU A 158 14.82 -21.51 -0.50
C GLU A 158 15.64 -21.33 0.77
N THR A 159 16.43 -20.25 0.83
CA THR A 159 17.30 -19.97 1.98
C THR A 159 16.72 -18.95 2.95
N SER A 160 15.61 -18.29 2.59
CA SER A 160 15.02 -17.18 3.36
C SER A 160 16.02 -16.03 3.58
N GLU A 161 16.75 -15.69 2.53
CA GLU A 161 17.78 -14.64 2.54
C GLU A 161 17.46 -13.55 1.51
N ILE A 162 17.97 -12.34 1.76
CA ILE A 162 18.05 -11.27 0.77
C ILE A 162 19.45 -11.33 0.16
N ILE A 163 19.51 -11.52 -1.15
CA ILE A 163 20.74 -11.53 -1.95
C ILE A 163 20.95 -10.13 -2.54
N ILE A 164 22.16 -9.60 -2.36
CA ILE A 164 22.57 -8.29 -2.90
C ILE A 164 23.99 -8.44 -3.46
N GLY A 165 24.08 -8.58 -4.79
CA GLY A 165 25.33 -8.98 -5.46
C GLY A 165 25.82 -10.33 -4.92
N GLU A 166 27.03 -10.36 -4.37
CA GLU A 166 27.62 -11.56 -3.76
C GLU A 166 27.23 -11.75 -2.28
N ASN A 167 26.58 -10.76 -1.67
CA ASN A 167 26.25 -10.79 -0.24
C ASN A 167 24.88 -11.43 0.01
N ARG A 168 24.77 -12.12 1.15
CA ARG A 168 23.54 -12.75 1.64
C ARG A 168 23.23 -12.24 3.04
N TYR A 169 21.98 -11.85 3.26
CA TYR A 169 21.50 -11.36 4.54
C TYR A 169 20.29 -12.21 4.97
N PRO A 170 20.27 -12.76 6.19
CA PRO A 170 19.10 -13.47 6.67
C PRO A 170 17.90 -12.52 6.71
N PHE A 171 16.79 -12.91 6.10
CA PHE A 171 15.56 -12.14 6.20
C PHE A 171 14.96 -12.29 7.59
N THR A 172 14.63 -11.18 8.22
CA THR A 172 13.82 -11.15 9.43
C THR A 172 12.56 -10.38 9.11
N GLU A 173 11.40 -10.96 9.42
CA GLU A 173 10.14 -10.26 9.24
C GLU A 173 10.18 -8.91 9.99
N PRO A 174 9.70 -7.82 9.37
CA PRO A 174 9.52 -6.56 10.08
C PRO A 174 8.70 -6.81 11.35
N GLY A 175 9.19 -6.35 12.51
CA GLY A 175 8.53 -6.59 13.79
C GLY A 175 7.04 -6.21 13.76
N LEU A 176 6.19 -7.12 14.24
CA LEU A 176 4.75 -6.95 14.42
C LEU A 176 4.43 -5.93 15.52
#